data_AF-A0A2S8V8V8-F1
#
_entry.id   AF-A0A2S8V8V8-F1
#
_cell.length_a   1.000
_cell.length_b   1.000
_cell.length_c   1.000
_cell.angle_alpha   90.00
_cell.angle_beta   90.00
_cell.angle_gamma   90.00
#
_symmetry.space_group_name_H-M   'P 1'
#
loop_
_entity.id
_entity.type
_entity.pdbx_description
1 polymer ?
#
loop_
_entity_poly.entity_id
_entity_poly.type
_entity_poly.pdbx_seq_one_letter_code
_entity_poly.pdbx_strand_id
1 'polypeptide(L)'
;MKIIAFYLPQFHQIKENDRWWGKGFTEWTNTKSARPLFSGHYQPREPYQDFYYDLTSPSVRKWQAEIAKAYGIYGFCYYHYWFKGKRLLETPFNEVLKMKEPDFPFCLSWANEPWTKSWDGLDKHILMPQDYGDISDWREHFDYLLQAFQDERYIYIDDKPLFIIYRPGHIPDCEKMLNYWNVNVKINMYIFACLSMYKI
;
A
#
# COMPACT_ATOMS: atom_id res chain seq x y z
N MET A 1 -17.08 -15.32 5.95
CA MET A 1 -16.60 -14.21 5.11
C MET A 1 -15.24 -13.76 5.64
N LYS A 2 -14.22 -13.58 4.80
CA LYS A 2 -12.90 -13.06 5.20
C LYS A 2 -12.85 -11.57 4.85
N ILE A 3 -12.71 -10.68 5.84
CA ILE A 3 -12.70 -9.21 5.65
C ILE A 3 -11.25 -8.73 5.63
N ILE A 4 -10.82 -8.09 4.54
CA ILE A 4 -9.47 -7.53 4.42
C ILE A 4 -9.57 -6.00 4.42
N ALA A 5 -8.78 -5.33 5.26
CA ALA A 5 -8.75 -3.86 5.32
C ALA A 5 -7.51 -3.32 4.60
N PHE A 6 -7.68 -2.33 3.72
CA PHE A 6 -6.54 -1.62 3.13
C PHE A 6 -5.76 -0.87 4.19
N TYR A 7 -4.43 -0.95 4.10
CA TYR A 7 -3.51 -0.46 5.11
C TYR A 7 -2.50 0.50 4.47
N LEU A 8 -2.67 1.79 4.77
CA LEU A 8 -1.85 2.88 4.25
C LEU A 8 -0.57 3.03 5.08
N PRO A 9 0.62 2.87 4.50
CA PRO A 9 1.86 2.99 5.25
C PRO A 9 2.26 4.45 5.57
N GLN A 10 1.62 5.47 4.99
CA GLN A 10 2.03 6.89 5.04
C GLN A 10 1.95 7.59 6.42
N PHE A 11 1.74 6.85 7.49
CA PHE A 11 1.82 7.34 8.88
C PHE A 11 3.25 7.17 9.45
N HIS A 12 4.25 7.51 8.65
CA HIS A 12 5.65 7.68 9.06
C HIS A 12 6.32 8.66 8.09
N GLN A 13 7.39 9.30 8.55
CA GLN A 13 8.12 10.29 7.77
C GLN A 13 9.04 9.62 6.74
N ILE A 14 9.08 10.16 5.52
CA ILE A 14 10.09 9.83 4.51
C ILE A 14 10.69 11.11 3.92
N LYS A 15 11.94 11.02 3.45
CA LYS A 15 12.70 12.17 2.93
C LYS A 15 12.00 12.83 1.73
N GLU A 16 11.39 12.03 0.86
CA GLU A 16 10.67 12.51 -0.31
C GLU A 16 9.46 13.37 0.08
N ASN A 17 8.62 12.88 1.00
CA ASN A 17 7.46 13.62 1.47
C ASN A 17 7.86 14.91 2.20
N ASP A 18 8.92 14.87 3.01
CA ASP A 18 9.44 16.09 3.64
C ASP A 18 9.81 17.16 2.62
N ARG A 19 10.44 16.75 1.52
CA ARG A 19 10.84 17.64 0.44
C ARG A 19 9.64 18.21 -0.31
N TRP A 20 8.60 17.40 -0.51
CA TRP A 20 7.45 17.77 -1.32
C TRP A 20 6.39 18.57 -0.55
N TRP A 21 6.19 18.25 0.72
CA TRP A 21 5.06 18.70 1.52
C TRP A 21 5.45 19.42 2.82
N GLY A 22 6.75 19.46 3.13
CA GLY A 22 7.29 20.12 4.33
C GLY A 22 7.78 19.12 5.38
N LYS A 23 8.76 19.56 6.18
CA LYS A 23 9.44 18.72 7.17
C LYS A 23 8.46 18.12 8.19
N GLY A 24 8.53 16.82 8.40
CA GLY A 24 7.70 16.07 9.34
C GLY A 24 6.37 15.61 8.73
N PHE A 25 6.24 15.64 7.40
CA PHE A 25 4.97 15.28 6.76
C PHE A 25 4.65 13.80 6.93
N THR A 26 3.41 13.55 7.37
CA THR A 26 2.75 12.24 7.36
C THR A 26 1.28 12.47 7.02
N GLU A 27 0.51 11.40 6.84
CA GLU A 27 -0.94 11.53 6.62
C GLU A 27 -1.67 12.18 7.82
N TRP A 28 -1.04 12.23 9.01
CA TRP A 28 -1.55 13.01 10.14
C TRP A 28 -1.63 14.51 9.85
N THR A 29 -0.76 15.06 9.00
CA THR A 29 -0.80 16.47 8.60
C THR A 29 -2.08 16.79 7.84
N ASN A 30 -2.52 15.89 6.96
CA ASN A 30 -3.75 16.06 6.18
C ASN A 30 -4.99 15.88 7.05
N THR A 31 -5.05 14.80 7.83
CA THR A 31 -6.19 14.53 8.71
C THR A 31 -6.41 15.63 9.75
N LYS A 32 -5.35 16.20 10.34
CA LYS A 32 -5.46 17.34 11.28
C LYS A 32 -5.93 18.64 10.62
N SER A 33 -5.58 18.86 9.35
CA SER A 33 -5.92 20.12 8.64
C SER A 33 -7.30 20.08 7.99
N ALA A 34 -7.94 18.90 7.93
CA ALA A 34 -9.27 18.72 7.38
C ALA A 34 -10.32 19.58 8.12
N ARG A 35 -11.25 20.15 7.36
CA ARG A 35 -12.36 20.96 7.88
C ARG A 35 -13.69 20.43 7.36
N PRO A 36 -14.79 20.58 8.11
CA PRO A 36 -16.13 20.32 7.60
C PRO A 36 -16.39 21.15 6.33
N LEU A 37 -16.99 20.52 5.33
CA LEU A 37 -17.33 21.16 4.04
C LEU A 37 -18.84 21.37 3.88
N PHE A 38 -19.64 20.72 4.72
CA PHE A 38 -21.09 20.84 4.77
C PHE A 38 -21.57 20.47 6.18
N SER A 39 -22.83 20.80 6.48
CA SER A 39 -23.43 20.55 7.80
C SER A 39 -23.43 19.06 8.14
N GLY A 40 -22.94 18.71 9.33
CA GLY A 40 -22.82 17.31 9.77
C GLY A 40 -21.58 16.57 9.23
N HIS A 41 -20.72 17.22 8.44
CA HIS A 41 -19.47 16.59 8.00
C HIS A 41 -18.50 16.44 9.20
N TYR A 42 -18.33 15.21 9.67
CA TYR A 42 -17.39 14.90 10.75
C TYR A 42 -15.94 14.95 10.28
N GLN A 43 -15.35 16.14 10.36
CA GLN A 43 -13.93 16.43 10.12
C GLN A 43 -13.43 17.45 11.15
N PRO A 44 -12.16 17.35 11.59
CA PRO A 44 -11.22 16.30 11.25
C PRO A 44 -11.60 14.94 11.87
N ARG A 45 -11.24 13.83 11.21
CA ARG A 45 -11.27 12.51 11.82
C ARG A 45 -9.96 12.28 12.56
N GLU A 46 -10.03 12.29 13.88
CA GLU A 46 -8.86 12.13 14.75
C GLU A 46 -8.73 10.67 15.23
N PRO A 47 -7.49 10.21 15.50
CA PRO A 47 -7.27 8.87 16.03
C PRO A 47 -7.89 8.72 17.42
N TYR A 48 -8.27 7.49 17.75
CA TYR A 48 -8.75 7.15 19.09
C TYR A 48 -7.73 7.55 20.16
N GLN A 49 -8.18 8.22 21.23
CA GLN A 49 -7.36 8.70 22.34
C GLN A 49 -6.16 9.57 21.92
N ASP A 50 -6.32 10.39 20.87
CA ASP A 50 -5.28 11.28 20.35
C ASP A 50 -3.98 10.55 19.98
N PHE A 51 -4.07 9.25 19.66
CA PHE A 51 -2.91 8.42 19.38
C PHE A 51 -2.42 8.60 17.94
N TYR A 52 -1.78 9.74 17.68
CA TYR A 52 -1.09 10.06 16.43
C TYR A 52 0.20 9.24 16.28
N TYR A 53 0.04 7.96 15.94
CA TYR A 53 1.11 6.97 15.94
C TYR A 53 2.10 7.10 14.78
N ASP A 54 3.26 6.45 14.92
CA ASP A 54 4.26 6.24 13.86
C ASP A 54 4.33 4.75 13.50
N LEU A 55 4.12 4.41 12.22
CA LEU A 55 4.12 3.03 11.74
C LEU A 55 5.49 2.36 11.68
N THR A 56 6.59 3.08 11.94
CA THR A 56 7.91 2.47 12.16
C THR A 56 7.98 1.77 13.51
N SER A 57 7.10 2.10 14.47
CA SER A 57 7.04 1.44 15.78
C SER A 57 6.42 0.03 15.70
N PRO A 58 7.14 -1.03 16.12
CA PRO A 58 6.58 -2.38 16.20
C PRO A 58 5.35 -2.50 17.12
N SER A 59 5.33 -1.77 18.24
CA SER A 59 4.20 -1.82 19.19
C SER A 59 2.92 -1.26 18.58
N VAL A 60 3.02 -0.24 17.73
CA VAL A 60 1.87 0.32 16.99
C VAL A 60 1.30 -0.71 16.02
N ARG A 61 2.15 -1.34 15.21
CA ARG A 61 1.71 -2.36 14.24
C ARG A 61 1.05 -3.55 14.94
N LYS A 62 1.62 -3.98 16.07
CA LYS A 62 1.04 -5.02 16.93
C LYS A 62 -0.33 -4.62 17.48
N TRP A 63 -0.43 -3.43 18.08
CA TRP A 63 -1.70 -2.91 18.59
C TRP A 63 -2.79 -2.84 17.52
N GLN A 64 -2.46 -2.38 16.31
CA GLN A 64 -3.43 -2.32 15.21
C GLN A 64 -3.89 -3.71 14.74
N ALA A 65 -2.97 -4.67 14.65
CA ALA A 65 -3.32 -6.05 14.32
C ALA A 65 -4.20 -6.70 15.40
N GLU A 66 -3.91 -6.47 16.68
CA GLU A 66 -4.70 -6.98 17.81
C GLU A 66 -6.13 -6.42 17.80
N ILE A 67 -6.29 -5.11 17.60
CA ILE A 67 -7.62 -4.50 17.47
C ILE A 67 -8.34 -5.02 16.23
N ALA A 68 -7.68 -5.06 15.08
CA ALA A 68 -8.30 -5.54 13.84
C ALA A 68 -8.83 -6.98 14.01
N LYS A 69 -8.03 -7.86 14.61
CA LYS A 69 -8.42 -9.23 14.96
C LYS A 69 -9.61 -9.27 15.91
N ALA A 70 -9.60 -8.45 16.97
CA ALA A 70 -10.67 -8.39 17.96
C ALA A 70 -12.02 -7.95 17.36
N TYR A 71 -12.00 -7.14 16.30
CA TYR A 71 -13.19 -6.65 15.59
C TYR A 71 -13.49 -7.44 14.30
N GLY A 72 -12.90 -8.62 14.11
CA GLY A 72 -13.25 -9.54 13.04
C GLY A 72 -12.64 -9.24 11.66
N ILE A 73 -11.64 -8.35 11.58
CA ILE A 73 -10.83 -8.19 10.37
C ILE A 73 -9.91 -9.41 10.25
N TYR A 74 -9.92 -10.04 9.08
CA TYR A 74 -9.12 -11.23 8.79
C TYR A 74 -7.66 -10.90 8.52
N GLY A 75 -7.39 -9.78 7.84
CA GLY A 75 -6.02 -9.38 7.49
C GLY A 75 -5.94 -7.97 6.90
N PHE A 76 -4.72 -7.52 6.65
CA PHE A 76 -4.43 -6.23 6.03
C PHE A 76 -3.97 -6.35 4.58
N CYS A 77 -4.40 -5.43 3.73
CA CYS A 77 -3.85 -5.25 2.40
C CYS A 77 -2.93 -4.02 2.41
N TYR A 78 -1.62 -4.25 2.52
CA TYR A 78 -0.65 -3.15 2.56
C TYR A 78 -0.53 -2.52 1.17
N TYR A 79 -0.61 -1.19 1.12
CA TYR A 79 -0.21 -0.47 -0.07
C TYR A 79 1.30 -0.60 -0.26
N HIS A 80 1.65 -1.10 -1.44
CA HIS A 80 3.01 -1.28 -1.91
C HIS A 80 3.27 -0.27 -3.03
N TYR A 81 4.32 0.52 -2.89
CA TYR A 81 4.70 1.54 -3.87
C TYR A 81 6.01 1.15 -4.54
N TRP A 82 5.93 0.91 -5.84
CA TRP A 82 7.05 0.48 -6.68
C TRP A 82 7.10 1.30 -7.95
N PHE A 83 8.21 2.01 -8.13
CA PHE A 83 8.50 2.92 -9.23
C PHE A 83 9.79 2.47 -9.92
N LYS A 84 9.76 1.24 -10.47
CA LYS A 84 10.88 0.66 -11.23
C LYS A 84 12.18 0.62 -10.40
N GLY A 85 12.21 -0.26 -9.40
CA GLY A 85 13.33 -0.42 -8.46
C GLY A 85 13.33 0.59 -7.31
N LYS A 86 12.77 1.78 -7.51
CA LYS A 86 12.54 2.73 -6.42
C LYS A 86 11.28 2.38 -5.64
N ARG A 87 11.40 2.22 -4.32
CA ARG A 87 10.27 2.08 -3.40
C ARG A 87 10.07 3.35 -2.58
N LEU A 88 8.84 3.57 -2.16
CA LEU A 88 8.47 4.62 -1.21
C LEU A 88 7.59 4.02 -0.12
N LEU A 89 7.66 4.57 1.09
CA LEU A 89 6.85 4.16 2.25
C LEU A 89 7.02 2.69 2.64
N GLU A 90 8.11 2.04 2.23
CA GLU A 90 8.34 0.62 2.38
C GLU A 90 8.76 0.21 3.80
N THR A 91 9.24 1.17 4.61
CA THR A 91 9.84 0.88 5.92
C THR A 91 8.94 0.07 6.85
N PRO A 92 7.66 0.43 7.09
CA PRO A 92 6.79 -0.34 7.98
C PRO A 92 6.62 -1.78 7.53
N PHE A 93 6.39 -2.01 6.24
CA PHE A 93 6.15 -3.35 5.72
C PHE A 93 7.43 -4.20 5.67
N ASN A 94 8.58 -3.61 5.31
CA ASN A 94 9.87 -4.30 5.38
C ASN A 94 10.16 -4.79 6.81
N GLU A 95 9.84 -3.98 7.82
CA GLU A 95 9.99 -4.39 9.22
C GLU A 95 9.00 -5.49 9.61
N VAL A 96 7.78 -5.51 9.05
CA VAL A 96 6.82 -6.62 9.25
C VAL A 96 7.33 -7.95 8.70
N LEU A 97 7.95 -7.93 7.51
CA LEU A 97 8.57 -9.12 6.91
C LEU A 97 9.79 -9.58 7.71
N LYS A 98 10.69 -8.65 8.04
CA LYS A 98 11.93 -8.92 8.75
C LYS A 98 11.70 -9.46 10.16
N MET A 99 10.81 -8.82 10.92
CA MET A 99 10.54 -9.18 12.31
C MET A 99 9.58 -10.35 12.44
N LYS A 100 8.90 -10.74 11.36
CA LYS A 100 7.77 -11.68 11.39
C LYS A 100 6.67 -11.29 12.38
N GLU A 101 6.53 -9.98 12.62
CA GLU A 101 5.54 -9.43 13.55
C GLU A 101 4.84 -8.21 12.93
N PRO A 102 3.53 -8.01 13.17
CA PRO A 102 2.67 -8.83 14.02
C PRO A 102 2.24 -10.15 13.36
N ASP A 103 1.89 -11.16 14.16
CA ASP A 103 1.28 -12.39 13.66
C ASP A 103 -0.17 -12.13 13.20
N PHE A 104 -0.31 -11.56 12.01
CA PHE A 104 -1.57 -11.17 11.41
C PHE A 104 -1.54 -11.33 9.89
N PRO A 105 -2.57 -11.94 9.27
CA PRO A 105 -2.57 -12.19 7.84
C PRO A 105 -2.46 -10.91 7.01
N PHE A 106 -1.75 -10.98 5.88
CA PHE A 106 -1.62 -9.83 4.99
C PHE A 106 -1.52 -10.19 3.50
N CYS A 107 -1.85 -9.22 2.65
CA CYS A 107 -1.54 -9.23 1.22
C CYS A 107 -1.04 -7.85 0.76
N LEU A 108 -0.66 -7.71 -0.51
CA LEU A 108 -0.14 -6.47 -1.07
C LEU A 108 -1.05 -5.92 -2.17
N SER A 109 -1.12 -4.58 -2.24
CA SER A 109 -1.74 -3.84 -3.33
C SER A 109 -0.74 -2.86 -3.92
N TRP A 110 -0.37 -3.04 -5.19
CA TRP A 110 0.46 -2.09 -5.91
C TRP A 110 -0.34 -0.83 -6.24
N ALA A 111 -0.02 0.26 -5.54
CA ALA A 111 -0.51 1.60 -5.83
C ALA A 111 0.26 2.17 -7.03
N ASN A 112 -0.11 1.72 -8.23
CA ASN A 112 0.64 1.92 -9.46
C ASN A 112 0.28 3.23 -10.20
N GLU A 113 -0.08 4.28 -9.48
CA GLU A 113 -0.31 5.60 -10.07
C GLU A 113 0.89 6.52 -9.81
N PRO A 114 1.22 7.43 -10.74
CA PRO A 114 2.23 8.46 -10.46
C PRO A 114 1.77 9.34 -9.30
N TRP A 115 2.72 9.85 -8.52
CA TRP A 115 2.41 10.84 -7.50
C TRP A 115 2.48 12.24 -8.09
N THR A 116 1.44 13.04 -7.90
CA THR A 116 1.34 14.42 -8.39
C THR A 116 1.06 15.37 -7.25
N LYS A 117 1.43 16.65 -7.38
CA LYS A 117 1.12 17.68 -6.36
C LYS A 117 -0.38 17.98 -6.22
N SER A 118 -1.15 17.66 -7.24
CA SER A 118 -2.49 18.20 -7.44
C SER A 118 -3.55 17.25 -6.90
N TRP A 119 -4.31 17.71 -5.92
CA TRP A 119 -5.57 17.08 -5.48
C TRP A 119 -6.72 17.41 -6.45
N ASP A 120 -6.57 18.42 -7.33
CA ASP A 120 -7.60 18.98 -8.22
C ASP A 120 -7.43 18.65 -9.71
N GLY A 121 -6.38 17.90 -10.08
CA GLY A 121 -6.12 17.49 -11.47
C GLY A 121 -5.73 18.61 -12.45
N LEU A 122 -5.54 19.85 -11.97
CA LEU A 122 -5.32 21.02 -12.83
C LEU A 122 -3.84 21.40 -12.97
N ASP A 123 -2.98 20.92 -12.08
CA ASP A 123 -1.54 21.19 -12.14
C ASP A 123 -0.73 19.91 -12.49
N LYS A 124 0.26 20.01 -13.39
CA LYS A 124 0.97 18.85 -13.98
C LYS A 124 2.28 18.49 -13.26
N HIS A 125 2.46 18.90 -12.01
CA HIS A 125 3.71 18.69 -11.29
C HIS A 125 3.78 17.26 -10.74
N ILE A 126 4.35 16.36 -11.55
CA ILE A 126 4.66 14.97 -11.16
C ILE A 126 5.80 14.99 -10.13
N LEU A 127 5.53 14.45 -8.95
CA LEU A 127 6.49 14.26 -7.85
C LEU A 127 7.28 12.97 -8.02
N MET A 128 6.58 11.88 -8.36
CA MET A 128 7.16 10.58 -8.66
C MET A 128 6.47 10.00 -9.90
N PRO A 129 7.17 9.93 -11.05
CA PRO A 129 6.58 9.31 -12.24
C PRO A 129 6.42 7.80 -12.03
N GLN A 130 5.39 7.23 -12.65
CA GLN A 130 5.23 5.78 -12.72
C GLN A 130 5.75 5.29 -14.07
N ASP A 131 6.94 4.68 -14.03
CA ASP A 131 7.45 3.82 -15.10
C ASP A 131 7.14 2.36 -14.74
N TYR A 132 6.68 1.58 -15.71
CA TYR A 132 6.37 0.16 -15.57
C TYR A 132 7.51 -0.73 -16.07
N GLY A 133 8.49 -0.14 -16.75
CA GLY A 133 9.69 -0.82 -17.18
C GLY A 133 9.47 -1.91 -18.22
N ASP A 134 10.48 -2.75 -18.37
CA ASP A 134 10.48 -3.91 -19.25
C ASP A 134 10.62 -5.22 -18.45
N ILE A 135 10.88 -6.32 -19.15
CA ILE A 135 11.02 -7.67 -18.56
C ILE A 135 12.01 -7.70 -17.39
N SER A 136 13.12 -6.96 -17.47
CA SER A 136 14.11 -6.91 -16.39
C SER A 136 13.56 -6.22 -15.14
N ASP A 137 12.83 -5.12 -15.32
CA ASP A 137 12.16 -4.39 -14.23
C ASP A 137 10.99 -5.20 -13.63
N TRP A 138 10.26 -5.93 -14.47
CA TRP A 138 9.18 -6.83 -14.03
C TRP A 138 9.72 -7.96 -13.18
N ARG A 139 10.90 -8.49 -13.53
CA ARG A 139 11.59 -9.50 -12.74
C ARG A 139 12.01 -8.95 -11.38
N GLU A 140 12.63 -7.77 -11.35
CA GLU A 140 13.06 -7.15 -10.09
C GLU A 140 11.87 -6.91 -9.15
N HIS A 141 10.76 -6.41 -9.68
CA HIS A 141 9.53 -6.24 -8.91
C HIS A 141 9.01 -7.58 -8.38
N PHE A 142 9.00 -8.61 -9.24
CA PHE A 142 8.54 -9.93 -8.84
C PHE A 142 9.43 -10.54 -7.74
N ASP A 143 10.75 -10.44 -7.86
CA ASP A 143 11.71 -10.97 -6.89
C ASP A 143 11.55 -10.31 -5.51
N TYR A 144 11.13 -9.04 -5.46
CA TYR A 144 10.69 -8.41 -4.22
C TYR A 144 9.39 -9.01 -3.67
N LEU A 145 8.36 -9.10 -4.52
CA LEU A 145 7.06 -9.64 -4.10
C LEU A 145 7.15 -11.08 -3.61
N LEU A 146 8.03 -11.89 -4.21
CA LEU A 146 8.27 -13.28 -3.83
C LEU A 146 8.68 -13.41 -2.36
N GLN A 147 9.46 -12.47 -1.83
CA GLN A 147 9.84 -12.47 -0.41
C GLN A 147 8.62 -12.36 0.51
N ALA A 148 7.63 -11.55 0.11
CA ALA A 148 6.38 -11.42 0.85
C ALA A 148 5.49 -12.66 0.69
N PHE A 149 5.39 -13.20 -0.54
CA PHE A 149 4.57 -14.38 -0.82
C PHE A 149 5.04 -15.61 -0.01
N GLN A 150 6.34 -15.75 0.23
CA GLN A 150 6.89 -16.85 1.01
C GLN A 150 6.64 -16.74 2.53
N ASP A 151 6.08 -15.62 3.00
CA ASP A 151 5.69 -15.47 4.41
C ASP A 151 4.45 -16.33 4.72
N GLU A 152 4.48 -17.08 5.81
CA GLU A 152 3.39 -17.98 6.22
C GLU A 152 2.07 -17.24 6.54
N ARG A 153 2.17 -15.94 6.84
CA ARG A 153 1.02 -15.07 7.09
C ARG A 153 0.44 -14.47 5.80
N TYR A 154 1.05 -14.71 4.64
CA TYR A 154 0.55 -14.16 3.38
C TYR A 154 -0.82 -14.76 3.04
N ILE A 155 -1.72 -13.94 2.51
CA ILE A 155 -3.08 -14.36 2.17
C ILE A 155 -3.09 -15.03 0.79
N TYR A 156 -3.52 -16.29 0.79
CA TYR A 156 -3.77 -17.09 -0.41
C TYR A 156 -5.26 -17.30 -0.63
N ILE A 157 -5.65 -17.39 -1.91
CA ILE A 157 -6.96 -17.86 -2.39
C ILE A 157 -6.64 -19.04 -3.32
N ASP A 158 -7.34 -20.17 -3.21
CA ASP A 158 -7.08 -21.44 -3.94
C ASP A 158 -5.58 -21.73 -4.23
N ASP A 159 -4.74 -21.68 -3.20
CA ASP A 159 -3.29 -21.92 -3.25
C ASP A 159 -2.47 -20.93 -4.11
N LYS A 160 -3.05 -19.76 -4.40
CA LYS A 160 -2.43 -18.66 -5.15
C LYS A 160 -2.35 -17.39 -4.29
N PRO A 161 -1.22 -16.68 -4.26
CA PRO A 161 -1.08 -15.46 -3.48
C PRO A 161 -2.02 -14.40 -4.04
N LEU A 162 -2.74 -13.71 -3.15
CA LEU A 162 -3.58 -12.58 -3.50
C LEU A 162 -2.71 -11.34 -3.69
N PHE A 163 -2.65 -10.80 -4.91
CA PHE A 163 -1.97 -9.55 -5.21
C PHE A 163 -2.91 -8.60 -5.94
N ILE A 164 -2.97 -7.34 -5.51
CA ILE A 164 -3.87 -6.35 -6.08
C ILE A 164 -3.06 -5.37 -6.93
N ILE A 165 -3.54 -5.06 -8.13
CA ILE A 165 -3.02 -3.96 -8.95
C ILE A 165 -4.12 -2.90 -9.02
N TYR A 166 -3.81 -1.68 -8.57
CA TYR A 166 -4.83 -0.65 -8.41
C TYR A 166 -5.41 -0.15 -9.74
N ARG A 167 -4.54 0.10 -10.73
CA ARG A 167 -4.88 0.58 -12.08
C ARG A 167 -4.18 -0.26 -13.15
N PRO A 168 -4.60 -1.52 -13.39
CA PRO A 168 -3.93 -2.38 -14.37
C PRO A 168 -3.96 -1.79 -15.78
N GLY A 169 -5.01 -1.04 -16.13
CA GLY A 169 -5.12 -0.36 -17.43
C GLY A 169 -4.11 0.77 -17.68
N HIS A 170 -3.35 1.21 -16.66
CA HIS A 170 -2.25 2.14 -16.86
C HIS A 170 -0.95 1.45 -17.26
N ILE A 171 -0.86 0.12 -17.16
CA ILE A 171 0.32 -0.67 -17.50
C ILE A 171 0.25 -0.99 -19.00
N PRO A 172 1.11 -0.41 -19.88
CA PRO A 172 0.97 -0.55 -21.32
C PRO A 172 0.99 -2.00 -21.82
N ASP A 173 1.84 -2.84 -21.21
CA ASP A 173 2.00 -4.26 -21.54
C ASP A 173 1.52 -5.15 -20.38
N CYS A 174 0.39 -4.79 -19.74
CA CYS A 174 -0.12 -5.48 -18.55
C CYS A 174 -0.20 -7.01 -18.73
N GLU A 175 -0.85 -7.46 -19.81
CA GLU A 175 -0.98 -8.90 -20.08
C GLU A 175 0.37 -9.60 -20.24
N LYS A 176 1.35 -8.97 -20.92
CA LYS A 176 2.69 -9.55 -21.08
C LYS A 176 3.42 -9.62 -19.74
N MET A 177 3.32 -8.58 -18.92
CA MET A 177 3.89 -8.56 -17.57
C MET A 177 3.28 -9.65 -16.70
N LEU A 178 1.95 -9.79 -16.70
CA LEU A 178 1.25 -10.81 -15.92
C LEU A 178 1.58 -12.23 -16.42
N ASN A 179 1.66 -12.43 -17.74
CA ASN A 179 2.10 -13.70 -18.32
C ASN A 179 3.55 -14.02 -17.94
N TYR A 180 4.43 -13.02 -17.94
CA TYR A 180 5.81 -13.17 -17.48
C TYR A 180 5.88 -13.62 -16.02
N TRP A 181 5.09 -13.00 -15.14
CA TRP A 181 4.99 -13.41 -13.74
C TRP A 181 4.36 -14.80 -13.58
N ASN A 182 3.34 -15.17 -14.36
CA ASN A 182 2.72 -16.50 -14.26
C ASN A 182 3.65 -17.63 -14.75
N VAL A 183 4.40 -17.41 -15.84
CA VAL A 183 5.23 -18.45 -16.47
C VAL A 183 6.51 -18.73 -15.68
N ASN A 184 7.18 -17.69 -15.16
CA ASN A 184 8.48 -17.86 -14.51
C ASN A 184 8.39 -18.42 -13.07
N VAL A 185 7.20 -18.47 -12.49
CA VAL A 185 7.08 -18.61 -11.03
C VAL A 185 6.45 -19.94 -10.61
N LYS A 186 5.73 -20.65 -11.48
CA LYS A 186 4.91 -21.83 -11.10
C LYS A 186 3.93 -21.55 -9.93
N ILE A 187 3.78 -20.30 -9.51
CA ILE A 187 2.79 -19.82 -8.56
C ILE A 187 1.84 -18.99 -9.41
N ASN A 188 0.71 -19.60 -9.73
CA ASN A 188 -0.39 -18.89 -10.38
C ASN A 188 -0.85 -17.83 -9.36
N MET A 189 -0.92 -16.54 -9.71
CA MET A 189 -1.35 -15.50 -8.76
C MET A 189 -2.83 -15.18 -8.94
N TYR A 190 -3.55 -14.91 -7.86
CA TYR A 190 -4.85 -14.26 -7.98
C TYR A 190 -4.64 -12.76 -8.05
N ILE A 191 -4.76 -12.23 -9.26
CA ILE A 191 -4.69 -10.80 -9.52
C ILE A 191 -6.10 -10.24 -9.44
N PHE A 192 -6.34 -9.40 -8.44
CA PHE A 192 -7.58 -8.64 -8.36
C PHE A 192 -7.34 -7.24 -8.92
N ALA A 193 -8.07 -6.89 -9.98
CA ALA A 193 -8.09 -5.54 -10.52
C ALA A 193 -9.09 -4.70 -9.73
N CYS A 194 -8.64 -3.65 -9.05
CA CYS A 194 -9.54 -2.73 -8.36
C CYS A 194 -10.21 -1.80 -9.39
N LEU A 195 -11.39 -2.17 -9.88
CA LEU A 195 -12.21 -1.29 -10.72
C LEU A 195 -12.92 -0.25 -9.83
N SER A 196 -12.20 0.84 -9.57
CA SER A 196 -12.63 2.03 -8.81
C SER A 196 -12.68 1.89 -7.29
N MET A 197 -11.70 2.49 -6.62
CA MET A 197 -11.98 3.23 -5.39
C MET A 197 -12.16 4.68 -5.81
N TYR A 198 -13.25 5.29 -5.38
CA TYR A 198 -13.54 6.70 -5.60
C TYR A 198 -12.31 7.53 -5.17
N LYS A 199 -11.80 8.37 -6.08
CA LYS A 199 -10.95 9.49 -5.68
C LYS A 199 -11.75 10.29 -4.65
N ILE A 200 -11.33 10.26 -3.40
CA ILE A 200 -11.84 11.15 -2.35
C ILE A 200 -11.16 12.51 -2.55
#